data_AF-A0A838MUI0-F1
#
_entry.id   AF-A0A838MUI0-F1
#
_cell.length_a   1.000
_cell.length_b   1.000
_cell.length_c   1.000
_cell.angle_alpha   90.00
_cell.angle_beta   90.00
_cell.angle_gamma   90.00
#
_symmetry.space_group_name_H-M   'P 1'
#
loop_
_entity.id
_entity.type
_entity.pdbx_description
1 polymer ?
#
loop_
_entity_poly.entity_id
_entity_poly.type
_entity_poly.pdbx_seq_one_letter_code
_entity_poly.pdbx_strand_id
1 'polypeptide(L)'
;MKTQSGREYCLIVEGSYLTELEAEHALRDPFIEDWVEETGRFRIHNLGEMEIVPGVVLGDLGVVMLDDGVFEIASTDPQRPLTEHKAKAVAEALRRYDMFDVIDVEPRAEEADEALSS
;
A
#
# COMPACT_ATOMS: atom_id res chain seq x y z
N MET A 1 -0.50 31.52 -5.21
CA MET A 1 -1.17 30.51 -6.07
C MET A 1 -1.37 29.29 -5.19
N LYS A 2 -2.61 28.85 -4.96
CA LYS A 2 -2.87 27.63 -4.17
C LYS A 2 -2.52 26.45 -5.07
N THR A 3 -1.42 25.76 -4.78
CA THR A 3 -1.12 24.48 -5.38
C THR A 3 -2.32 23.57 -5.08
N GLN A 4 -3.02 23.11 -6.11
CA GLN A 4 -3.79 21.88 -5.99
C GLN A 4 -2.75 20.77 -5.86
N SER A 5 -2.23 20.56 -4.65
CA SER A 5 -1.59 19.29 -4.30
C SER A 5 -2.66 18.24 -4.52
N GLY A 6 -2.50 17.39 -5.54
CA GLY A 6 -3.43 16.30 -5.79
C GLY A 6 -3.52 15.48 -4.51
N ARG A 7 -4.72 15.31 -3.96
CA ARG A 7 -4.91 14.54 -2.73
C ARG A 7 -4.34 13.14 -2.97
N GLU A 8 -3.27 12.82 -2.26
CA GLU A 8 -2.76 11.47 -2.19
C GLU A 8 -3.75 10.63 -1.40
N TYR A 9 -3.82 9.34 -1.67
CA TYR A 9 -4.67 8.41 -0.95
C TYR A 9 -3.81 7.30 -0.34
N CYS A 10 -4.30 6.71 0.73
CA CYS A 10 -3.76 5.52 1.35
C CYS A 10 -4.90 4.53 1.61
N LEU A 11 -4.52 3.32 1.99
CA LEU A 11 -5.46 2.34 2.51
C LEU A 11 -5.22 2.23 4.02
N ILE A 12 -6.30 2.22 4.79
CA ILE A 12 -6.27 1.84 6.20
C ILE A 12 -6.77 0.41 6.27
N VAL A 13 -5.93 -0.49 6.79
CA VAL A 13 -6.23 -1.91 6.87
C VAL A 13 -6.14 -2.41 8.29
N GLU A 14 -7.02 -3.33 8.65
CA GLU A 14 -6.99 -4.02 9.95
C GLU A 14 -6.71 -5.50 9.72
N GLY A 15 -5.88 -6.09 10.56
CA GLY A 15 -5.59 -7.51 10.50
C GLY A 15 -4.90 -8.02 11.76
N SER A 16 -4.82 -9.33 11.90
CA SER A 16 -4.24 -10.01 13.06
C SER A 16 -2.69 -10.01 13.09
N TYR A 17 -2.05 -9.02 12.46
CA TYR A 17 -0.60 -8.89 12.36
C TYR A 17 -0.04 -8.06 13.52
N LEU A 18 1.12 -8.45 14.05
CA LEU A 18 1.73 -7.80 15.23
C LEU A 18 2.84 -6.82 14.87
N THR A 19 3.28 -6.80 13.60
CA THR A 19 4.37 -5.94 13.12
C THR A 19 4.14 -5.48 11.69
N GLU A 20 4.76 -4.36 11.32
CA GLU A 20 4.77 -3.85 9.93
C GLU A 20 5.31 -4.89 8.96
N LEU A 21 6.37 -5.60 9.33
CA LEU A 21 7.00 -6.62 8.49
C LEU A 21 6.04 -7.80 8.22
N GLU A 22 5.27 -8.23 9.21
CA GLU A 22 4.26 -9.27 9.03
C GLU A 22 3.15 -8.83 8.07
N ALA A 23 2.64 -7.61 8.25
CA ALA A 23 1.63 -7.04 7.37
C ALA A 23 2.17 -6.80 5.94
N GLU A 24 3.44 -6.41 5.80
CA GLU A 24 4.13 -6.25 4.52
C GLU A 24 4.33 -7.59 3.80
N HIS A 25 4.68 -8.66 4.52
CA HIS A 25 4.71 -10.00 3.95
C HIS A 25 3.31 -10.45 3.51
N ALA A 26 2.30 -10.29 4.36
CA ALA A 26 0.91 -10.59 4.02
C ALA A 26 0.42 -9.85 2.76
N LEU A 27 0.81 -8.57 2.60
CA LEU A 27 0.53 -7.80 1.40
C LEU A 27 1.19 -8.40 0.14
N ARG A 28 2.41 -8.94 0.25
CA ARG A 28 3.23 -9.34 -0.90
C ARG A 28 3.07 -10.81 -1.28
N ASP A 29 2.91 -11.68 -0.30
CA ASP A 29 2.96 -13.13 -0.47
C ASP A 29 2.00 -13.64 -1.57
N PRO A 30 0.71 -13.24 -1.63
CA PRO A 30 -0.18 -13.74 -2.66
C PRO A 30 0.28 -13.40 -4.09
N PHE A 31 0.83 -12.21 -4.28
CA PHE A 31 1.34 -11.79 -5.59
C PHE A 31 2.64 -12.49 -5.95
N ILE A 32 3.53 -12.73 -4.96
CA ILE A 32 4.76 -13.50 -5.14
C ILE A 32 4.41 -14.95 -5.52
N GLU A 33 3.41 -15.54 -4.87
CA GLU A 33 2.92 -16.88 -5.18
C GLU A 33 2.40 -16.94 -6.62
N ASP A 34 1.49 -16.05 -7.01
CA ASP A 34 0.97 -15.96 -8.38
C ASP A 34 2.10 -15.83 -9.41
N TRP A 35 3.09 -14.97 -9.13
CA TRP A 35 4.24 -14.79 -10.02
C TRP A 35 5.12 -16.04 -10.13
N VAL A 36 5.35 -16.74 -9.02
CA VAL A 36 6.12 -18.00 -9.02
C VAL A 36 5.36 -19.08 -9.79
N GLU A 37 4.04 -19.14 -9.67
CA GLU A 37 3.21 -20.07 -10.43
C GLU A 37 3.28 -19.79 -11.94
N GLU A 38 3.25 -18.52 -12.35
CA GLU A 38 3.31 -18.14 -13.76
C GLU A 38 4.70 -18.28 -14.38
N THR A 39 5.76 -17.90 -13.64
CA THR A 39 7.11 -17.74 -14.20
C THR A 39 8.10 -18.82 -13.75
N GLY A 40 7.76 -19.57 -12.69
CA GLY A 40 8.59 -20.62 -12.09
C GLY A 40 9.78 -20.12 -11.27
N ARG A 41 9.93 -18.80 -11.04
CA ARG A 41 11.04 -18.25 -10.24
C ARG A 41 10.72 -16.86 -9.66
N PHE A 42 11.25 -16.57 -8.47
CA PHE A 42 11.19 -15.25 -7.85
C PHE A 42 12.56 -14.77 -7.37
N ARG A 43 12.81 -13.47 -7.50
CA ARG A 43 13.93 -12.73 -6.90
C ARG A 43 13.39 -11.38 -6.40
N ILE A 44 14.02 -10.81 -5.37
CA ILE A 44 13.57 -9.55 -4.74
C ILE A 44 13.42 -8.39 -5.75
N HIS A 45 14.29 -8.29 -6.76
CA HIS A 45 14.14 -7.24 -7.78
C HIS A 45 12.87 -7.36 -8.62
N ASN A 46 12.24 -8.54 -8.69
CA ASN A 46 10.99 -8.73 -9.41
C ASN A 46 9.82 -8.01 -8.73
N LEU A 47 9.91 -7.64 -7.44
CA LEU A 47 8.88 -6.84 -6.78
C LEU A 47 8.65 -5.49 -7.49
N GLY A 48 9.70 -4.91 -8.09
CA GLY A 48 9.62 -3.68 -8.89
C GLY A 48 9.03 -3.88 -10.28
N GLU A 49 8.82 -5.12 -10.71
CA GLU A 49 8.26 -5.50 -12.01
C GLU A 49 6.80 -5.97 -11.88
N MET A 50 6.36 -6.26 -10.66
CA MET A 50 5.03 -6.79 -10.36
C MET A 50 4.05 -5.67 -10.09
N GLU A 51 2.92 -5.68 -10.79
CA GLU A 51 1.84 -4.73 -10.55
C GLU A 51 0.70 -5.42 -9.79
N ILE A 52 0.25 -4.82 -8.68
CA ILE A 52 -0.98 -5.27 -7.98
C ILE A 52 -2.21 -4.94 -8.83
N VAL A 53 -2.19 -3.74 -9.39
CA VAL A 53 -3.15 -3.22 -10.37
C VAL A 53 -2.40 -2.36 -11.37
N PRO A 54 -2.94 -2.13 -12.59
CA PRO A 54 -2.25 -1.38 -13.62
C PRO A 54 -1.70 -0.03 -13.12
N GLY A 55 -0.38 0.16 -13.18
CA GLY A 55 0.31 1.37 -12.74
C GLY A 55 0.48 1.52 -11.23
N VAL A 56 0.33 0.45 -10.44
CA VAL A 56 0.74 0.37 -9.03
C VAL A 56 1.66 -0.83 -8.87
N VAL A 57 2.95 -0.54 -8.72
CA VAL A 57 3.98 -1.57 -8.53
C VAL A 57 3.97 -2.04 -7.09
N LEU A 58 4.02 -3.35 -6.87
CA LEU A 58 4.03 -3.98 -5.54
C LEU A 58 5.20 -3.49 -4.69
N GLY A 59 6.39 -3.38 -5.30
CA GLY A 59 7.58 -2.84 -4.64
C GLY A 59 7.50 -1.35 -4.29
N ASP A 60 6.55 -0.60 -4.87
CA ASP A 60 6.32 0.81 -4.54
C ASP A 60 5.32 0.96 -3.37
N LEU A 61 4.74 -0.12 -2.83
CA LEU A 61 3.86 -0.07 -1.65
C LEU A 61 4.63 -0.35 -0.37
N GLY A 62 4.45 0.55 0.59
CA GLY A 62 4.93 0.43 1.96
C GLY A 62 3.78 0.23 2.93
N VAL A 63 4.08 -0.41 4.05
CA VAL A 63 3.14 -0.65 5.15
C VAL A 63 3.70 0.04 6.39
N VAL A 64 2.87 0.83 7.06
CA VAL A 64 3.21 1.52 8.32
C VAL A 64 2.16 1.16 9.37
N MET A 65 2.57 0.82 10.57
CA MET A 65 1.64 0.53 11.66
C MET A 65 1.16 1.85 12.28
N LEU A 66 -0.14 2.06 12.32
CA LEU A 66 -0.77 3.22 12.95
C LEU A 66 -1.16 2.94 14.40
N ASP A 67 -1.67 1.73 14.66
CA ASP A 67 -2.06 1.23 15.98
C ASP A 67 -1.99 -0.31 15.99
N ASP A 68 -2.29 -0.93 17.13
CA ASP A 68 -2.29 -2.38 17.30
C ASP A 68 -3.27 -3.06 16.33
N GLY A 69 -2.72 -3.81 15.36
CA GLY A 69 -3.49 -4.47 14.29
C GLY A 69 -4.03 -3.53 13.20
N VAL A 70 -3.65 -2.24 13.20
CA VAL A 70 -4.10 -1.23 12.22
C VAL A 70 -2.91 -0.68 11.45
N PHE A 71 -2.99 -0.73 10.11
CA PHE A 71 -1.88 -0.38 9.22
C PHE A 71 -2.32 0.59 8.12
N GLU A 72 -1.43 1.50 7.76
CA GLU A 72 -1.49 2.30 6.54
C GLU A 72 -0.73 1.59 5.42
N ILE A 73 -1.35 1.44 4.25
CA ILE A 73 -0.68 1.06 3.01
C ILE A 73 -0.67 2.27 2.08
N ALA A 74 0.51 2.72 1.68
CA ALA A 74 0.69 3.87 0.80
C ALA A 74 1.85 3.65 -0.18
N SER A 75 1.92 4.50 -1.21
CA SER A 75 3.09 4.52 -2.09
C SER A 75 4.31 5.07 -1.36
N THR A 76 5.45 4.39 -1.48
CA THR A 76 6.76 4.87 -1.03
C THR A 76 7.49 5.67 -2.10
N ASP A 77 7.01 5.66 -3.35
CA ASP A 77 7.56 6.48 -4.42
C ASP A 77 6.80 7.83 -4.50
N PRO A 78 7.42 8.96 -4.12
CA PRO A 78 6.79 10.28 -4.17
C PRO A 78 6.50 10.75 -5.61
N GLN A 79 7.08 10.12 -6.63
CA GLN A 79 6.75 10.40 -8.03
C GLN A 79 5.53 9.61 -8.51
N ARG A 80 5.07 8.63 -7.74
CA ARG A 80 3.94 7.76 -8.07
C ARG A 80 3.00 7.61 -6.87
N PRO A 81 2.41 8.70 -6.37
CA PRO A 81 1.43 8.61 -5.29
C PRO A 81 0.20 7.83 -5.74
N LEU A 82 -0.49 7.21 -4.78
CA LEU A 82 -1.78 6.60 -5.04
C LEU A 82 -2.83 7.70 -5.23
N THR A 83 -3.50 7.64 -6.37
CA THR A 83 -4.75 8.38 -6.58
C THR A 83 -5.91 7.60 -5.98
N GLU A 84 -7.05 8.26 -5.72
CA GLU A 84 -8.26 7.59 -5.21
C GLU A 84 -8.63 6.34 -6.02
N HIS A 85 -8.55 6.45 -7.35
CA HIS A 85 -8.90 5.35 -8.25
C HIS A 85 -7.93 4.17 -8.09
N LYS A 86 -6.63 4.44 -7.98
CA LYS A 86 -5.61 3.41 -7.75
C LYS A 86 -5.76 2.77 -6.37
N ALA A 87 -5.96 3.58 -5.32
CA ALA A 87 -6.15 3.08 -3.97
C ALA A 87 -7.39 2.17 -3.86
N LYS A 88 -8.51 2.54 -4.50
CA LYS A 88 -9.70 1.68 -4.60
C LYS A 88 -9.43 0.37 -5.32
N ALA A 89 -8.70 0.42 -6.44
CA ALA A 89 -8.35 -0.79 -7.19
C ALA A 89 -7.42 -1.72 -6.37
N VAL A 90 -6.46 -1.16 -5.64
CA VAL A 90 -5.62 -1.92 -4.71
C VAL A 90 -6.48 -2.54 -3.61
N ALA A 91 -7.40 -1.78 -3.00
CA ALA A 91 -8.28 -2.30 -1.96
C ALA A 91 -9.15 -3.47 -2.47
N GLU A 92 -9.68 -3.37 -3.68
CA GLU A 92 -10.41 -4.47 -4.32
C GLU A 92 -9.51 -5.69 -4.58
N ALA A 93 -8.25 -5.48 -4.97
CA ALA A 93 -7.30 -6.57 -5.15
C ALA A 93 -7.04 -7.30 -3.81
N LEU A 94 -6.76 -6.57 -2.74
CA LEU A 94 -6.48 -7.16 -1.42
C LEU A 94 -7.69 -7.90 -0.85
N ARG A 95 -8.90 -7.37 -1.04
CA ARG A 95 -10.15 -8.04 -0.65
C ARG A 95 -10.35 -9.39 -1.35
N ARG A 96 -9.79 -9.60 -2.54
CA ARG A 96 -9.90 -10.90 -3.24
C ARG A 96 -9.01 -11.97 -2.62
N TYR A 97 -7.90 -11.57 -2.00
CA TYR A 97 -6.98 -12.49 -1.31
C TYR A 97 -7.32 -12.67 0.17
N ASP A 98 -8.30 -11.93 0.70
CA ASP A 98 -8.78 -12.04 2.09
C ASP A 98 -7.66 -11.84 3.14
N MET A 99 -6.70 -10.96 2.83
CA MET A 99 -5.51 -10.74 3.67
C MET A 99 -5.77 -9.88 4.91
N PHE A 100 -6.78 -9.03 4.87
CA PHE A 100 -7.09 -8.07 5.92
C PHE A 100 -8.59 -8.12 6.23
N ASP A 101 -8.93 -8.01 7.51
CA ASP A 101 -10.31 -8.06 8.00
C ASP A 101 -11.09 -6.81 7.57
N VAL A 102 -10.43 -5.65 7.59
CA VAL A 102 -10.97 -4.36 7.16
C VAL A 102 -10.02 -3.72 6.17
N ILE A 103 -10.56 -3.10 5.12
CA ILE A 103 -9.80 -2.36 4.12
C ILE A 103 -10.61 -1.12 3.73
N ASP A 104 -10.15 0.04 4.16
CA ASP A 104 -10.71 1.35 3.85
C ASP A 104 -9.75 2.19 3.01
N VAL A 105 -10.30 3.13 2.24
CA VAL A 105 -9.53 4.03 1.37
C VAL A 105 -9.74 5.45 1.86
N GLU A 106 -8.66 6.09 2.28
CA GLU A 106 -8.69 7.43 2.85
C GLU A 106 -7.79 8.39 2.08
N PRO A 107 -8.13 9.70 2.02
CA PRO A 107 -7.18 10.71 1.61
C PRO A 107 -6.02 10.74 2.61
N ARG A 108 -4.80 10.59 2.12
CA ARG A 108 -3.59 10.73 2.94
C ARG A 108 -3.45 12.20 3.31
N ALA A 109 -3.52 12.50 4.61
CA ALA A 109 -3.19 13.84 5.06
C ALA A 109 -1.71 14.09 4.74
N GLU A 110 -1.40 15.15 3.99
CA GLU A 110 -0.07 15.74 4.11
C GLU A 110 0.08 16.07 5.59
N GLU A 111 1.09 15.51 6.29
CA GLU A 111 1.48 16.01 7.59
C GLU A 111 1.71 17.52 7.41
N ALA A 112 0.69 18.31 7.76
CA ALA A 112 0.84 19.73 7.88
C ALA A 112 1.85 19.87 9.00
N ASP A 113 3.06 20.26 8.63
CA ASP A 113 4.17 20.61 9.48
C ASP A 113 3.68 21.50 10.64
N GLU A 114 3.19 20.88 11.72
CA GLU A 114 2.95 21.49 13.03
C GLU A 114 4.29 21.52 13.78
N ALA A 115 5.36 21.92 13.10
CA ALA A 115 6.50 22.52 13.76
C ALA A 115 6.11 23.95 14.14
N LEU A 116 5.59 24.08 15.36
CA LEU A 116 5.81 25.20 16.25
C LEU A 116 6.98 26.11 15.80
N SER A 117 6.67 27.29 15.30
CA SER A 117 7.39 28.49 15.72
C SER A 117 6.36 29.52 16.16
N SER A 118 5.89 29.31 17.39
CA SER A 118 5.62 30.40 18.31
C SER A 118 6.86 31.26 18.54
#